data_AF-A0A839LQW0-F1
#
_entry.id   AF-A0A839LQW0-F1
#
_cell.length_a   1.000
_cell.length_b   1.000
_cell.length_c   1.000
_cell.angle_alpha   90.00
_cell.angle_beta   90.00
_cell.angle_gamma   90.00
#
_symmetry.space_group_name_H-M   'P 1'
#
loop_
_entity.id
_entity.type
_entity.pdbx_description
1 polymer ?
#
loop_
_entity_poly.entity_id
_entity_poly.type
_entity_poly.pdbx_seq_one_letter_code
_entity_poly.pdbx_strand_id
1 'polypeptide(L)'
;MPTPQSASSPTLRKSGRPASKARNELLAGLKEDHQRVRKAYSKYRRLDAQEDAETRQELLQLILDELSVHARLEEELLYPAAREELADCSQVDEAEVEHEMLHLLISQLRGLDPEQESHEAEQLARFTVLCEYTLHHVKEEEREMFPQLMKAKLDWLGLARDFKARRAELKGESPDQGDPRGPRGRRAGNDSGDDVAAVASSGEEKKAADAEAPADKGSPPDEVGAAPGPRASGRPGRVAPQRRGSQAAR
;
A
#
# COMPACT_ATOMS: atom_id res chain seq x y z
N MET A 1 21.63 -16.94 66.12
CA MET A 1 21.53 -17.29 64.69
C MET A 1 20.69 -16.23 63.98
N PRO A 2 21.29 -15.25 63.30
CA PRO A 2 20.52 -14.31 62.48
C PRO A 2 20.14 -14.97 61.14
N THR A 3 18.87 -14.84 60.76
CA THR A 3 18.32 -15.25 59.46
C THR A 3 18.77 -14.27 58.36
N PRO A 4 19.10 -14.74 57.14
CA PRO A 4 19.47 -13.84 56.05
C PRO A 4 18.23 -13.18 55.43
N GLN A 5 18.35 -11.87 55.17
CA GLN A 5 17.40 -11.07 54.43
C GLN A 5 17.23 -11.59 53.00
N SER A 6 15.97 -11.71 52.58
CA SER A 6 15.58 -11.95 51.20
C SER A 6 15.93 -10.72 50.35
N ALA A 7 16.93 -10.85 49.48
CA ALA A 7 17.28 -9.82 48.51
C ALA A 7 16.40 -9.97 47.27
N SER A 8 15.61 -8.93 46.98
CA SER A 8 14.87 -8.80 45.73
C SER A 8 15.83 -8.64 44.55
N SER A 9 15.76 -9.58 43.59
CA SER A 9 16.51 -9.52 42.34
C SER A 9 16.06 -8.35 41.45
N PRO A 10 16.97 -7.58 40.86
CA PRO A 10 16.62 -6.52 39.91
C PRO A 10 16.23 -7.12 38.55
N THR A 11 15.13 -6.64 38.00
CA THR A 11 14.54 -7.02 36.72
C THR A 11 15.48 -6.72 35.54
N LEU A 12 15.94 -7.76 34.86
CA LEU A 12 16.62 -7.66 33.55
C LEU A 12 15.58 -7.35 32.46
N ARG A 13 15.33 -6.08 32.15
CA ARG A 13 14.60 -5.68 30.94
C ARG A 13 15.21 -4.40 30.36
N LYS A 14 16.25 -4.54 29.53
CA LYS A 14 16.81 -3.39 28.77
C LYS A 14 17.20 -3.69 27.31
N SER A 15 17.16 -4.94 26.85
CA SER A 15 17.56 -5.32 25.48
C SER A 15 16.46 -5.19 24.42
N GLY A 16 15.18 -5.07 24.79
CA GLY A 16 14.06 -5.09 23.82
C GLY A 16 13.71 -3.74 23.18
N ARG A 17 14.14 -2.60 23.76
CA ARG A 17 13.71 -1.27 23.32
C ARG A 17 14.30 -0.84 21.96
N PRO A 18 15.58 -1.14 21.63
CA PRO A 18 16.13 -0.81 20.32
C PRO A 18 15.51 -1.65 19.19
N ALA A 19 15.34 -2.96 19.40
CA ALA A 19 14.75 -3.85 18.41
C ALA A 19 13.28 -3.51 18.10
N SER A 20 12.47 -3.20 19.13
CA SER A 20 11.08 -2.80 18.91
C SER A 20 10.95 -1.46 18.19
N LYS A 21 11.88 -0.53 18.43
CA LYS A 21 11.96 0.73 17.69
C LYS A 21 12.29 0.48 16.22
N ALA A 22 13.35 -0.29 15.93
CA ALA A 22 13.78 -0.60 14.56
C ALA A 22 12.68 -1.31 13.76
N ARG A 23 12.00 -2.29 14.37
CA ARG A 23 10.81 -2.93 13.79
C ARG A 23 9.73 -1.93 13.41
N ASN A 24 9.37 -1.06 14.35
CA ASN A 24 8.30 -0.10 14.13
C ASN A 24 8.67 0.91 13.04
N GLU A 25 9.92 1.35 12.97
CA GLU A 25 10.43 2.25 11.92
C GLU A 25 10.42 1.56 10.54
N LEU A 26 10.86 0.31 10.45
CA LEU A 26 10.83 -0.47 9.20
C LEU A 26 9.40 -0.64 8.69
N LEU A 27 8.51 -1.19 9.53
CA LEU A 27 7.12 -1.43 9.13
C LEU A 27 6.36 -0.11 8.88
N ALA A 28 6.72 0.98 9.57
CA ALA A 28 6.19 2.31 9.25
C ALA A 28 6.67 2.77 7.86
N GLY A 29 7.93 2.55 7.51
CA GLY A 29 8.48 2.88 6.20
C GLY A 29 7.75 2.17 5.05
N LEU A 30 7.47 0.87 5.19
CA LEU A 30 6.65 0.13 4.21
C LEU A 30 5.23 0.71 4.10
N LYS A 31 4.57 0.99 5.24
CA LYS A 31 3.25 1.65 5.25
C LYS A 31 3.28 3.04 4.63
N GLU A 32 4.38 3.78 4.77
CA GLU A 32 4.58 5.06 4.12
C GLU A 32 4.65 4.89 2.60
N ASP A 33 5.34 3.87 2.09
CA ASP A 33 5.33 3.51 0.65
C ASP A 33 3.91 3.26 0.16
N HIS A 34 3.16 2.41 0.87
CA HIS A 34 1.76 2.11 0.56
C HIS A 34 0.93 3.39 0.50
N GLN A 35 1.15 4.31 1.45
CA GLN A 35 0.41 5.55 1.52
C GLN A 35 0.79 6.51 0.37
N ARG A 36 2.05 6.53 -0.06
CA ARG A 36 2.49 7.32 -1.23
C ARG A 36 1.80 6.82 -2.50
N VAL A 37 1.80 5.52 -2.75
CA VAL A 37 1.09 4.92 -3.90
C VAL A 37 -0.42 5.21 -3.86
N ARG A 38 -1.08 4.96 -2.72
CA ARG A 38 -2.52 5.28 -2.53
C ARG A 38 -2.84 6.74 -2.84
N LYS A 39 -2.04 7.67 -2.34
CA LYS A 39 -2.24 9.11 -2.56
C LYS A 39 -2.00 9.50 -4.01
N ALA A 40 -0.91 9.02 -4.62
CA ALA A 40 -0.58 9.29 -6.01
C ALA A 40 -1.68 8.76 -6.95
N TYR A 41 -2.15 7.54 -6.72
CA TYR A 41 -3.23 6.95 -7.52
C TYR A 41 -4.57 7.68 -7.31
N SER A 42 -4.90 8.05 -6.08
CA SER A 42 -6.08 8.88 -5.81
C SER A 42 -5.99 10.25 -6.48
N LYS A 43 -4.79 10.84 -6.62
CA LYS A 43 -4.59 12.07 -7.37
C LYS A 43 -4.78 11.83 -8.86
N TYR A 44 -4.14 10.79 -9.41
CA TYR A 44 -4.25 10.40 -10.82
C TYR A 44 -5.71 10.23 -11.27
N ARG A 45 -6.53 9.56 -10.46
CA ARG A 45 -7.96 9.32 -10.77
C ARG A 45 -8.83 10.58 -10.80
N ARG A 46 -8.36 11.70 -10.26
CA ARG A 46 -9.10 12.98 -10.21
C ARG A 46 -8.70 13.94 -11.33
N LEU A 47 -7.62 13.63 -12.05
CA LEU A 47 -7.12 14.43 -13.15
C LEU A 47 -7.95 14.18 -14.40
N ASP A 48 -8.13 15.22 -15.21
CA ASP A 48 -8.76 15.08 -16.52
C ASP A 48 -7.80 14.38 -17.49
N ALA A 49 -8.35 13.55 -18.38
CA ALA A 49 -7.51 12.77 -19.26
C ALA A 49 -6.77 13.60 -20.30
N GLN A 50 -7.39 14.70 -20.76
CA GLN A 50 -6.91 15.55 -21.84
C GLN A 50 -6.20 16.79 -21.29
N GLU A 51 -6.76 17.44 -20.27
CA GLU A 51 -6.21 18.68 -19.73
C GLU A 51 -4.96 18.44 -18.86
N ASP A 52 -4.86 17.29 -18.19
CA ASP A 52 -3.79 16.97 -17.24
C ASP A 52 -2.88 15.83 -17.73
N ALA A 53 -2.80 15.60 -19.04
CA ALA A 53 -2.10 14.44 -19.63
C ALA A 53 -0.64 14.29 -19.13
N GLU A 54 0.12 15.39 -19.06
CA GLU A 54 1.50 15.40 -18.56
C GLU A 54 1.57 15.00 -17.07
N THR A 55 0.73 15.60 -16.22
CA THR A 55 0.69 15.28 -14.78
C THR A 55 0.23 13.83 -14.54
N ARG A 56 -0.67 13.30 -15.37
CA ARG A 56 -1.08 11.89 -15.31
C ARG A 56 0.10 10.97 -15.65
N GLN A 57 0.89 11.29 -16.67
CA GLN A 57 2.08 10.52 -17.01
C GLN A 57 3.14 10.56 -15.90
N GLU A 58 3.40 11.73 -15.31
CA GLU A 58 4.32 11.86 -14.17
C GLU A 58 3.89 10.99 -12.97
N LEU A 59 2.59 11.01 -12.63
CA LEU A 59 2.06 10.20 -11.53
C LEU A 59 2.12 8.70 -11.84
N LEU A 60 1.87 8.31 -13.09
CA LEU A 60 2.03 6.92 -13.52
C LEU A 60 3.47 6.47 -13.30
N GLN A 61 4.46 7.20 -13.82
CA GLN A 61 5.88 6.83 -13.65
C GLN A 61 6.29 6.79 -12.19
N LEU A 62 5.89 7.80 -11.41
CA LEU A 62 6.14 7.84 -9.96
C LEU A 62 5.61 6.58 -9.27
N ILE A 63 4.41 6.12 -9.62
CA ILE A 63 3.83 4.92 -9.03
C ILE A 63 4.59 3.67 -9.46
N LEU A 64 4.95 3.53 -10.73
CA LEU A 64 5.74 2.38 -11.21
C LEU A 64 7.09 2.29 -10.50
N ASP A 65 7.75 3.42 -10.28
CA ASP A 65 9.04 3.48 -9.60
C ASP A 65 8.92 3.16 -8.10
N GLU A 66 7.94 3.75 -7.41
CA GLU A 66 7.70 3.45 -5.99
C GLU A 66 7.35 1.96 -5.78
N LEU A 67 6.52 1.37 -6.65
CA LEU A 67 6.20 -0.05 -6.61
C LEU A 67 7.40 -0.94 -6.89
N SER A 68 8.24 -0.56 -7.86
CA SER A 68 9.46 -1.32 -8.19
C SER A 68 10.43 -1.36 -7.01
N VAL A 69 10.61 -0.24 -6.30
CA VAL A 69 11.48 -0.16 -5.12
C VAL A 69 10.88 -0.94 -3.95
N HIS A 70 9.58 -0.78 -3.74
CA HIS A 70 8.85 -1.39 -2.64
C HIS A 70 8.86 -2.92 -2.72
N ALA A 71 8.42 -3.48 -3.85
CA ALA A 71 8.40 -4.93 -4.08
C ALA A 71 9.80 -5.53 -3.88
N ARG A 72 10.82 -4.90 -4.46
CA ARG A 72 12.20 -5.39 -4.36
C ARG A 72 12.74 -5.41 -2.93
N LEU A 73 12.34 -4.47 -2.07
CA LEU A 73 12.72 -4.49 -0.67
C LEU A 73 12.07 -5.64 0.09
N GLU A 74 10.81 -5.94 -0.22
CA GLU A 74 10.07 -7.03 0.42
C GLU A 74 10.61 -8.37 -0.03
N GLU A 75 10.76 -8.58 -1.34
CA GLU A 75 11.30 -9.80 -1.94
C GLU A 75 12.74 -10.11 -1.49
N GLU A 76 13.61 -9.10 -1.45
CA GLU A 76 15.03 -9.34 -1.14
C GLU A 76 15.30 -9.44 0.36
N LEU A 77 14.45 -8.85 1.22
CA LEU A 77 14.74 -8.71 2.66
C LEU A 77 13.59 -9.16 3.57
N LEU A 78 12.35 -8.74 3.32
CA LEU A 78 11.24 -9.04 4.23
C LEU A 78 10.77 -10.48 4.13
N TYR A 79 10.53 -10.98 2.91
CA TYR A 79 10.00 -12.32 2.66
C TYR A 79 10.98 -13.42 3.08
N PRO A 80 12.29 -13.34 2.78
CA PRO A 80 13.26 -14.30 3.32
C PRO A 80 13.27 -14.32 4.84
N ALA A 81 13.28 -13.14 5.47
CA ALA A 81 13.24 -13.03 6.92
C ALA A 81 11.93 -13.59 7.51
N ALA A 82 10.79 -13.32 6.86
CA ALA A 82 9.49 -13.87 7.24
C ALA A 82 9.49 -15.41 7.21
N ARG A 83 10.05 -16.00 6.15
CA ARG A 83 10.13 -17.46 5.96
C ARG A 83 10.99 -18.16 7.01
N GLU A 84 11.98 -17.48 7.58
CA GLU A 84 12.82 -18.04 8.64
C GLU A 84 12.09 -18.16 9.99
N GLU A 85 11.15 -17.26 10.28
CA GLU A 85 10.54 -17.15 11.61
C GLU A 85 9.03 -17.46 11.67
N LEU A 86 8.31 -17.36 10.56
CA LEU A 86 6.88 -17.66 10.51
C LEU A 86 6.65 -19.16 10.30
N ALA A 87 5.77 -19.74 11.12
CA ALA A 87 5.39 -21.15 10.98
C ALA A 87 4.47 -21.41 9.77
N ASP A 88 3.70 -20.40 9.37
CA ASP A 88 2.83 -20.40 8.19
C ASP A 88 3.34 -19.33 7.24
N CYS A 89 3.71 -19.74 6.03
CA CYS A 89 4.23 -18.87 4.98
C CYS A 89 3.22 -18.64 3.85
N SER A 90 1.97 -19.09 4.00
CA SER A 90 0.94 -18.95 2.95
C SER A 90 0.76 -17.51 2.46
N GLN A 91 0.81 -16.53 3.37
CA GLN A 91 0.74 -15.11 3.03
C GLN A 91 1.95 -14.61 2.27
N VAL A 92 3.13 -15.18 2.52
CA VAL A 92 4.35 -14.86 1.75
C VAL A 92 4.26 -15.50 0.36
N ASP A 93 3.77 -16.74 0.27
CA ASP A 93 3.57 -17.44 -1.00
C ASP A 93 2.55 -16.69 -1.89
N GLU A 94 1.44 -16.23 -1.31
CA GLU A 94 0.45 -15.40 -2.00
C GLU A 94 1.08 -14.08 -2.45
N ALA A 95 1.72 -13.35 -1.54
CA ALA A 95 2.41 -12.08 -1.82
C ALA A 95 3.43 -12.18 -2.97
N GLU A 96 4.23 -13.24 -3.03
CA GLU A 96 5.21 -13.45 -4.11
C GLU A 96 4.52 -13.65 -5.48
N VAL A 97 3.42 -14.41 -5.53
CA VAL A 97 2.61 -14.55 -6.76
C VAL A 97 1.98 -13.21 -7.16
N GLU A 98 1.59 -12.41 -6.17
CA GLU A 98 1.08 -11.06 -6.43
C GLU A 98 2.17 -10.15 -7.01
N HIS A 99 3.38 -10.23 -6.48
CA HIS A 99 4.51 -9.45 -6.99
C HIS A 99 4.90 -9.87 -8.40
N GLU A 100 4.82 -11.16 -8.77
CA GLU A 100 5.02 -11.60 -10.15
C GLU A 100 4.06 -10.90 -11.13
N MET A 101 2.78 -10.81 -10.75
CA MET A 101 1.77 -10.11 -11.55
C MET A 101 2.01 -8.60 -11.61
N LEU A 102 2.44 -8.00 -10.50
CA LEU A 102 2.84 -6.59 -10.42
C LEU A 102 4.01 -6.30 -11.38
N HIS A 103 5.07 -7.10 -11.36
CA HIS A 103 6.23 -6.95 -12.23
C HIS A 103 5.85 -7.06 -13.72
N LEU A 104 4.99 -8.03 -14.06
CA LEU A 104 4.49 -8.18 -15.43
C LEU A 104 3.77 -6.92 -15.90
N LEU A 105 2.87 -6.36 -15.09
CA LEU A 105 2.11 -5.16 -15.43
C LEU A 105 3.01 -3.92 -15.52
N ILE A 106 3.96 -3.77 -14.60
CA ILE A 106 4.96 -2.68 -14.66
C ILE A 106 5.77 -2.78 -15.95
N SER A 107 6.25 -3.97 -16.30
CA SER A 107 7.02 -4.18 -17.54
C SER A 107 6.18 -3.87 -18.78
N GLN A 108 4.91 -4.26 -18.82
CA GLN A 108 4.02 -3.94 -19.93
C GLN A 108 3.80 -2.43 -20.03
N LEU A 109 3.52 -1.75 -18.91
CA LEU A 109 3.29 -0.31 -18.88
C LEU A 109 4.52 0.50 -19.31
N ARG A 110 5.72 0.10 -18.87
CA ARG A 110 6.99 0.72 -19.30
C ARG A 110 7.34 0.44 -20.77
N GLY A 111 6.83 -0.66 -21.33
CA GLY A 111 7.03 -1.04 -22.72
C GLY A 111 6.06 -0.40 -23.72
N LEU A 112 5.03 0.30 -23.23
CA LEU A 112 4.10 1.02 -24.10
C LEU A 112 4.74 2.30 -24.61
N ASP A 113 4.67 2.49 -25.92
CA ASP A 113 5.06 3.73 -26.57
C ASP A 113 3.99 4.82 -26.28
N PRO A 114 4.35 5.91 -25.59
CA PRO A 114 3.42 6.98 -25.25
C PRO A 114 3.00 7.82 -26.46
N GLU A 115 3.72 7.76 -27.59
CA GLU A 115 3.40 8.56 -28.79
C GLU A 115 2.33 7.91 -29.68
N GLN A 116 1.92 6.67 -29.36
CA GLN A 116 0.88 5.95 -30.10
C GLN A 116 -0.48 6.13 -29.43
N GLU A 117 -1.37 6.91 -30.04
CA GLU A 117 -2.75 7.16 -29.55
C GLU A 117 -3.52 5.87 -29.22
N SER A 118 -3.29 4.79 -29.98
CA SER A 118 -3.94 3.50 -29.73
C SER A 118 -3.58 2.86 -28.38
N HIS A 119 -2.49 3.28 -27.74
CA HIS A 119 -2.03 2.72 -26.46
C HIS A 119 -2.60 3.43 -25.24
N GLU A 120 -3.24 4.61 -25.37
CA GLU A 120 -3.71 5.36 -24.20
C GLU A 120 -4.77 4.58 -23.40
N ALA A 121 -5.78 4.05 -24.08
CA ALA A 121 -6.83 3.24 -23.46
C ALA A 121 -6.27 1.96 -22.82
N GLU A 122 -5.29 1.34 -23.48
CA GLU A 122 -4.64 0.11 -23.03
C GLU A 122 -3.75 0.36 -21.79
N GLN A 123 -3.00 1.46 -21.79
CA GLN A 123 -2.19 1.92 -20.67
C GLN A 123 -3.08 2.20 -19.46
N LEU A 124 -4.18 2.93 -19.65
CA LEU A 124 -5.13 3.23 -18.57
C LEU A 124 -5.72 1.95 -17.97
N ALA A 125 -6.12 0.99 -18.80
CA ALA A 125 -6.67 -0.27 -18.34
C ALA A 125 -5.65 -1.07 -17.51
N ARG A 126 -4.43 -1.26 -18.03
CA ARG A 126 -3.35 -1.95 -17.30
C ARG A 126 -2.99 -1.26 -16.00
N PHE A 127 -2.88 0.08 -16.03
CA PHE A 127 -2.51 0.86 -14.86
C PHE A 127 -3.59 0.81 -13.76
N THR A 128 -4.86 0.81 -14.16
CA THR A 128 -5.98 0.63 -13.23
C THR A 128 -5.92 -0.75 -12.58
N VAL A 129 -5.73 -1.81 -13.37
CA VAL A 129 -5.60 -3.18 -12.83
C VAL A 129 -4.42 -3.30 -11.88
N LEU A 130 -3.24 -2.76 -12.25
CA LEU A 130 -2.06 -2.74 -11.38
C LEU A 130 -2.37 -2.08 -10.03
N CYS A 131 -2.98 -0.89 -10.06
CA CYS A 131 -3.28 -0.15 -8.83
C CYS A 131 -4.32 -0.87 -7.95
N GLU A 132 -5.42 -1.36 -8.51
CA GLU A 132 -6.43 -2.08 -7.73
C GLU A 132 -5.86 -3.35 -7.09
N TYR A 133 -5.05 -4.09 -7.84
CA TYR A 133 -4.37 -5.28 -7.36
C TYR A 133 -3.40 -4.97 -6.21
N THR A 134 -2.54 -3.97 -6.40
CA THR A 134 -1.62 -3.47 -5.38
C THR A 134 -2.35 -3.05 -4.10
N LEU A 135 -3.50 -2.37 -4.22
CA LEU A 135 -4.27 -1.93 -3.05
C LEU A 135 -4.88 -3.09 -2.26
N HIS A 136 -5.17 -4.21 -2.92
CA HIS A 136 -5.60 -5.44 -2.28
C HIS A 136 -4.44 -6.06 -1.49
N HIS A 137 -3.32 -6.33 -2.17
CA HIS A 137 -2.09 -6.84 -1.60
C HIS A 137 -1.67 -6.11 -0.32
N VAL A 138 -1.53 -4.79 -0.43
CA VAL A 138 -1.15 -3.88 0.66
C VAL A 138 -2.10 -3.99 1.87
N LYS A 139 -3.39 -4.22 1.62
CA LYS A 139 -4.38 -4.34 2.70
C LYS A 139 -4.20 -5.65 3.47
N GLU A 140 -3.86 -6.74 2.78
CA GLU A 140 -3.64 -8.05 3.38
C GLU A 140 -2.34 -8.06 4.19
N GLU A 141 -1.26 -7.51 3.62
CA GLU A 141 0.00 -7.36 4.36
C GLU A 141 -0.16 -6.54 5.64
N GLU A 142 -0.79 -5.35 5.56
CA GLU A 142 -0.96 -4.47 6.71
C GLU A 142 -1.85 -5.07 7.80
N ARG A 143 -2.85 -5.89 7.43
CA ARG A 143 -3.84 -6.44 8.36
C ARG A 143 -3.48 -7.81 8.90
N GLU A 144 -2.66 -8.57 8.17
CA GLU A 144 -2.44 -9.96 8.47
C GLU A 144 -0.96 -10.31 8.59
N MET A 145 -0.14 -10.02 7.57
CA MET A 145 1.29 -10.36 7.60
C MET A 145 2.07 -9.54 8.64
N PHE A 146 1.92 -8.21 8.63
CA PHE A 146 2.66 -7.32 9.53
C PHE A 146 2.36 -7.60 11.02
N PRO A 147 1.10 -7.85 11.45
CA PRO A 147 0.82 -8.27 12.82
C PRO A 147 1.46 -9.61 13.23
N GLN A 148 1.65 -10.54 12.29
CA GLN A 148 2.34 -11.80 12.55
C GLN A 148 3.84 -11.57 12.68
N LEU A 149 4.44 -10.84 11.74
CA LEU A 149 5.83 -10.42 11.81
C LEU A 149 6.14 -9.70 13.11
N MET A 150 5.25 -8.82 13.61
CA MET A 150 5.46 -8.14 14.89
C MET A 150 5.66 -9.07 16.10
N LYS A 151 5.21 -10.32 16.02
CA LYS A 151 5.34 -11.35 17.05
C LYS A 151 6.55 -12.28 16.82
N ALA A 152 7.14 -12.25 15.62
CA ALA A 152 8.30 -13.04 15.23
C ALA A 152 9.60 -12.56 15.91
N LYS A 153 10.57 -13.45 16.08
CA LYS A 153 11.85 -13.15 16.75
C LYS A 153 12.96 -12.83 15.75
N LEU A 154 12.66 -11.89 14.85
CA LEU A 154 13.59 -11.41 13.82
C LEU A 154 14.71 -10.52 14.39
N ASP A 155 15.86 -10.50 13.71
CA ASP A 155 16.88 -9.46 13.91
C ASP A 155 16.41 -8.14 13.30
N TRP A 156 15.50 -7.46 14.01
CA TRP A 156 14.93 -6.18 13.58
C TRP A 156 15.97 -5.08 13.38
N LEU A 157 17.11 -5.13 14.09
CA LEU A 157 18.16 -4.13 13.95
C LEU A 157 18.94 -4.33 12.66
N GLY A 158 19.34 -5.58 12.38
CA GLY A 158 19.97 -5.96 11.11
C GLY A 158 19.04 -5.68 9.93
N LEU A 159 17.80 -6.17 10.01
CA LEU A 159 16.83 -6.02 8.94
C LEU A 159 16.53 -4.55 8.62
N ALA A 160 16.33 -3.68 9.63
CA ALA A 160 16.10 -2.26 9.40
C ALA A 160 17.31 -1.53 8.80
N ARG A 161 18.54 -1.91 9.19
CA ARG A 161 19.76 -1.39 8.58
C ARG A 161 19.82 -1.77 7.10
N ASP A 162 19.56 -3.04 6.79
CA ASP A 162 19.66 -3.57 5.43
C ASP A 162 18.57 -2.97 4.53
N PHE A 163 17.36 -2.79 5.05
CA PHE A 163 16.28 -2.05 4.38
C PHE A 163 16.69 -0.62 4.01
N LYS A 164 17.29 0.11 4.95
CA LYS A 164 17.71 1.49 4.72
C LYS A 164 18.81 1.56 3.66
N ALA A 165 19.83 0.71 3.77
CA ALA A 165 20.93 0.65 2.81
C ALA A 165 20.40 0.29 1.41
N ARG A 166 19.56 -0.75 1.34
CA ARG A 166 19.04 -1.23 0.08
C ARG A 166 18.12 -0.23 -0.59
N ARG A 167 17.27 0.45 0.17
CA ARG A 167 16.40 1.52 -0.37
C ARG A 167 17.23 2.65 -0.96
N ALA A 168 18.29 3.07 -0.29
CA ALA A 168 19.17 4.12 -0.78
C ALA A 168 19.82 3.73 -2.12
N GLU A 169 20.34 2.50 -2.21
CA GLU A 169 20.88 1.95 -3.46
C GLU A 169 19.86 1.95 -4.60
N LEU A 170 18.64 1.47 -4.34
CA LEU A 170 17.58 1.40 -5.33
C LEU A 170 17.12 2.78 -5.81
N LYS A 171 17.12 3.77 -4.92
CA LYS A 171 16.79 5.17 -5.25
C LYS A 171 17.96 5.96 -5.84
N GLY A 172 19.15 5.36 -5.96
CA GLY A 172 20.36 6.06 -6.40
C GLY A 172 20.85 7.12 -5.40
N GLU A 173 20.39 7.04 -4.15
CA GLU A 173 20.83 7.90 -3.06
C GLU A 173 22.13 7.32 -2.49
N SER A 174 23.19 8.12 -2.39
CA SER A 174 24.40 7.69 -1.70
C SER A 174 24.08 7.53 -0.20
N PRO A 175 24.45 6.42 0.46
CA PRO A 175 24.22 6.27 1.88
C PRO A 175 24.96 7.40 2.61
N ASP A 176 24.18 8.25 3.28
CA ASP A 176 24.58 9.38 4.11
C ASP A 176 25.92 9.14 4.81
N GLN A 177 27.00 9.67 4.24
CA GLN A 177 28.28 9.83 4.90
C GLN A 177 28.07 10.92 5.95
N GLY A 178 27.70 10.50 7.16
CA GLY A 178 27.40 11.40 8.27
C GLY A 178 28.41 12.55 8.37
N ASP A 179 27.90 13.77 8.26
CA ASP A 179 28.68 15.01 8.32
C ASP A 179 29.54 15.04 9.60
N PRO A 180 30.89 15.07 9.50
CA PRO A 180 31.77 15.14 10.67
C PRO A 180 31.81 16.54 11.30
N ARG A 181 30.98 17.50 10.88
CA ARG A 181 30.95 18.84 11.47
C ARG A 181 29.74 19.05 12.37
N GLY A 182 29.90 18.55 13.60
CA GLY A 182 29.11 19.02 14.74
C GLY A 182 29.14 20.56 14.87
N PRO A 183 28.10 21.17 15.46
CA PRO A 183 27.94 22.62 15.46
C PRO A 183 29.03 23.27 16.32
N ARG A 184 29.97 23.97 15.67
CA ARG A 184 30.92 24.85 16.34
C ARG A 184 30.15 26.04 16.90
N GLY A 185 30.08 26.11 18.23
CA GLY A 185 29.56 27.26 18.95
C GLY A 185 30.22 28.56 18.49
N ARG A 186 29.40 29.59 18.27
CA ARG A 186 29.87 30.95 18.04
C ARG A 186 29.30 31.86 19.12
N ARG A 187 30.22 32.47 19.84
CA ARG A 187 30.03 33.39 20.95
C ARG A 187 29.74 34.79 20.40
N ALA A 188 29.02 35.57 21.20
CA ALA A 188 28.42 36.88 20.95
C ALA A 188 29.34 37.98 20.35
N GLY A 189 28.71 38.91 19.63
CA GLY A 189 29.22 40.22 19.24
C GLY A 189 28.07 41.11 18.75
N ASN A 190 27.94 42.30 19.34
CA ASN A 190 26.85 43.28 19.26
C ASN A 190 27.03 44.28 18.08
N ASP A 191 26.03 45.16 17.87
CA ASP A 191 26.07 46.47 17.16
C ASP A 191 25.59 46.45 15.67
N SER A 192 24.76 47.34 15.10
CA SER A 192 23.85 48.44 15.50
C SER A 192 23.08 48.92 14.23
N GLY A 193 21.88 49.51 14.40
CA GLY A 193 21.15 50.41 13.46
C GLY A 193 20.62 49.81 12.12
N ASP A 194 19.49 50.17 11.53
CA ASP A 194 18.50 51.24 11.70
C ASP A 194 17.18 50.83 11.02
N ASP A 195 16.11 51.52 11.42
CA ASP A 195 14.70 51.54 11.01
C ASP A 195 14.27 51.09 9.60
N VAL A 196 13.08 50.45 9.52
CA VAL A 196 11.89 51.05 8.86
C VAL A 196 10.57 50.29 9.18
N ALA A 197 9.64 51.07 9.75
CA ALA A 197 8.20 51.12 9.51
C ALA A 197 7.33 49.83 9.56
N ALA A 198 6.64 49.72 10.69
CA ALA A 198 5.41 48.95 10.86
C ALA A 198 4.20 49.65 10.21
N VAL A 199 3.37 48.88 9.51
CA VAL A 199 1.94 49.18 9.33
C VAL A 199 1.15 47.91 9.65
N ALA A 200 0.41 47.98 10.75
CA ALA A 200 -0.56 47.00 11.16
C ALA A 200 -1.93 47.34 10.54
N SER A 201 -2.65 46.33 10.09
CA SER A 201 -4.11 46.40 9.96
C SER A 201 -4.71 45.10 10.48
N SER A 202 -5.48 45.27 11.55
CA SER A 202 -6.31 44.28 12.24
C SER A 202 -7.71 44.22 11.64
N GLY A 203 -8.39 43.09 11.87
CA GLY A 203 -9.86 42.95 11.85
C GLY A 203 -10.38 42.31 10.54
N GLU A 204 -11.25 41.31 10.55
CA GLU A 204 -12.30 40.97 11.51
C GLU A 204 -12.62 39.46 11.50
N GLU A 205 -12.77 38.90 12.70
CA GLU A 205 -13.51 37.66 12.96
C GLU A 205 -15.02 37.93 12.86
N LYS A 206 -15.77 37.01 12.23
CA LYS A 206 -17.20 36.82 12.51
C LYS A 206 -17.51 35.35 12.80
N LYS A 207 -18.26 35.16 13.87
CA LYS A 207 -18.60 33.90 14.54
C LYS A 207 -20.08 33.54 14.30
N ALA A 208 -20.30 32.23 14.08
CA ALA A 208 -21.48 31.39 14.35
C ALA A 208 -22.81 31.61 13.59
N ALA A 209 -23.36 30.51 13.07
CA ALA A 209 -24.59 29.91 13.61
C ALA A 209 -24.84 28.48 13.06
N ASP A 210 -25.31 27.62 13.95
CA ASP A 210 -25.95 26.29 13.77
C ASP A 210 -26.87 26.13 12.55
N ALA A 211 -26.87 24.92 11.98
CA ALA A 211 -28.09 24.28 11.48
C ALA A 211 -27.97 22.75 11.45
N GLU A 212 -28.91 22.14 12.15
CA GLU A 212 -29.18 20.73 12.40
C GLU A 212 -29.67 19.99 11.13
N ALA A 213 -29.46 18.67 11.10
CA ALA A 213 -29.91 17.74 10.05
C ALA A 213 -31.45 17.62 9.97
N PRO A 214 -31.96 16.91 8.94
CA PRO A 214 -32.77 15.74 9.33
C PRO A 214 -32.45 14.46 8.56
N ALA A 215 -32.67 13.37 9.28
CA ALA A 215 -32.74 11.99 8.80
C ALA A 215 -34.04 11.75 8.03
N ASP A 216 -33.98 10.90 6.99
CA ASP A 216 -35.16 10.29 6.38
C ASP A 216 -35.09 8.76 6.56
N LYS A 217 -36.04 8.24 7.34
CA LYS A 217 -36.39 6.83 7.45
C LYS A 217 -37.88 6.73 7.13
N GLY A 218 -38.23 6.04 6.06
CA GLY A 218 -39.63 5.75 5.72
C GLY A 218 -39.76 4.43 4.94
N SER A 219 -40.31 3.42 5.60
CA SER A 219 -40.99 2.23 5.04
C SER A 219 -42.11 1.87 6.04
N PRO A 220 -43.15 1.07 5.72
CA PRO A 220 -43.87 0.78 4.48
C PRO A 220 -45.40 1.09 4.65
N PRO A 221 -46.37 0.49 3.90
CA PRO A 221 -46.89 -0.83 4.32
C PRO A 221 -47.28 -1.81 3.19
N ASP A 222 -47.52 -3.04 3.65
CA ASP A 222 -47.90 -4.32 3.04
C ASP A 222 -49.28 -4.45 2.36
N GLU A 223 -49.41 -5.58 1.63
CA GLU A 223 -50.62 -6.37 1.29
C GLU A 223 -51.57 -5.81 0.20
N VAL A 224 -52.14 -6.57 -0.76
CA VAL A 224 -52.56 -7.99 -0.84
C VAL A 224 -52.77 -8.37 -2.32
N GLY A 225 -52.53 -9.62 -2.73
CA GLY A 225 -53.00 -10.12 -4.04
C GLY A 225 -52.46 -11.49 -4.45
N ALA A 226 -53.04 -12.56 -3.90
CA ALA A 226 -52.68 -13.94 -4.15
C ALA A 226 -53.36 -14.57 -5.41
N ALA A 227 -52.56 -15.40 -6.10
CA ALA A 227 -52.92 -16.67 -6.80
C ALA A 227 -53.71 -16.64 -8.13
N PRO A 228 -53.78 -17.76 -8.91
CA PRO A 228 -52.88 -18.93 -9.03
C PRO A 228 -52.47 -19.23 -10.51
N GLY A 229 -51.50 -20.15 -10.70
CA GLY A 229 -51.24 -20.76 -12.01
C GLY A 229 -52.21 -21.88 -12.39
N PRO A 230 -52.03 -22.51 -13.56
CA PRO A 230 -52.28 -23.94 -13.67
C PRO A 230 -51.10 -24.72 -14.27
N ARG A 231 -50.98 -25.95 -13.76
CA ARG A 231 -50.00 -26.98 -14.13
C ARG A 231 -50.37 -27.69 -15.45
N ALA A 232 -49.30 -28.05 -16.15
CA ALA A 232 -49.02 -29.19 -17.03
C ALA A 232 -50.13 -30.21 -17.40
N SER A 233 -50.12 -30.60 -18.69
CA SER A 233 -50.40 -31.98 -19.16
C SER A 233 -49.71 -32.19 -20.52
N GLY A 234 -48.68 -33.04 -20.62
CA GLY A 234 -48.71 -34.36 -21.31
C GLY A 234 -48.26 -34.22 -22.78
N ARG A 235 -47.41 -35.03 -23.42
CA ARG A 235 -46.78 -36.34 -23.19
C ARG A 235 -45.64 -36.49 -24.26
N PRO A 236 -44.78 -37.51 -24.20
CA PRO A 236 -43.56 -37.63 -24.99
C PRO A 236 -43.74 -38.39 -26.32
N GLY A 237 -42.95 -38.06 -27.34
CA GLY A 237 -42.73 -38.90 -28.53
C GLY A 237 -41.23 -38.90 -28.84
N ARG A 238 -40.48 -39.99 -28.60
CA ARG A 238 -40.37 -41.29 -29.30
C ARG A 238 -39.01 -41.33 -30.03
N VAL A 239 -38.14 -42.19 -29.51
CA VAL A 239 -36.81 -42.56 -30.01
C VAL A 239 -36.93 -43.50 -31.22
N ALA A 240 -36.05 -43.37 -32.23
CA ALA A 240 -35.54 -44.46 -33.08
C ALA A 240 -34.39 -44.00 -34.01
N PRO A 241 -33.50 -44.89 -34.52
CA PRO A 241 -32.06 -44.63 -34.57
C PRO A 241 -31.36 -44.76 -35.96
N GLN A 242 -30.07 -44.42 -35.95
CA GLN A 242 -28.93 -44.91 -36.76
C GLN A 242 -28.96 -44.83 -38.29
N ARG A 243 -27.86 -44.29 -38.85
CA ARG A 243 -27.05 -45.01 -39.85
C ARG A 243 -25.58 -44.59 -39.83
N ARG A 244 -24.72 -45.58 -39.58
CA ARG A 244 -23.29 -45.59 -39.89
C ARG A 244 -23.08 -45.52 -41.40
N GLY A 245 -22.12 -44.74 -41.84
CA GLY A 245 -21.52 -44.80 -43.17
C GLY A 245 -20.00 -44.85 -43.03
N SER A 246 -19.46 -46.06 -43.09
CA SER A 246 -18.03 -46.33 -43.29
C SER A 246 -17.75 -46.23 -44.79
N GLN A 247 -16.68 -45.56 -45.21
CA GLN A 247 -15.89 -46.02 -46.36
C GLN A 247 -14.47 -45.43 -46.34
N ALA A 248 -13.54 -46.34 -46.59
CA ALA A 248 -12.11 -46.15 -46.68
C ALA A 248 -11.66 -45.86 -48.13
N ALA A 249 -10.36 -45.63 -48.25
CA ALA A 249 -9.49 -45.71 -49.44
C ALA A 249 -9.43 -44.48 -50.36
N ARG A 250 -8.29 -43.78 -50.32
CA ARG A 250 -7.14 -44.06 -51.22
C ARG A 250 -5.87 -43.42 -50.67
#